data_AF-A0A1A9T0N5-F1
#
_entry.id   AF-A0A1A9T0N5-F1
#
_cell.length_a   1.000
_cell.length_b   1.000
_cell.length_c   1.000
_cell.angle_alpha   90.00
_cell.angle_beta   90.00
_cell.angle_gamma   90.00
#
_symmetry.space_group_name_H-M   'P 1'
#
loop_
_entity.id
_entity.type
_entity.pdbx_description
1 polymer ?
#
loop_
_entity_poly.entity_id
_entity_poly.type
_entity_poly.pdbx_seq_one_letter_code
_entity_poly.pdbx_strand_id
1 'polypeptide(L)'
;MKTSNPTYLEKVATLSADEQERLMSRMAGKLPRRLQKDKLTKEEALAIQLEIEDDQLQEWREKMHSISAKTKSEEKTKSKK
;
A
#
# COMPACT_ATOMS: atom_id res chain seq x y z
N MET A 1 -14.93 -13.87 -1.58
CA MET A 1 -13.47 -13.91 -1.32
C MET A 1 -12.89 -12.66 -1.97
N LYS A 2 -11.99 -11.91 -1.32
CA LYS A 2 -11.34 -10.76 -1.96
C LYS A 2 -10.32 -11.34 -2.94
N THR A 3 -10.75 -11.51 -4.19
CA THR A 3 -9.91 -11.91 -5.31
C THR A 3 -8.88 -10.80 -5.52
N SER A 4 -7.60 -11.15 -5.41
CA SER A 4 -6.48 -10.27 -5.72
C SER A 4 -6.68 -9.66 -7.11
N ASN A 5 -6.48 -8.34 -7.22
CA ASN A 5 -6.61 -7.65 -8.50
C ASN A 5 -5.57 -8.21 -9.48
N PRO A 6 -5.96 -8.58 -10.73
CA PRO A 6 -5.04 -9.14 -11.73
C PRO A 6 -3.83 -8.23 -11.98
N THR A 7 -3.98 -6.91 -11.87
CA THR A 7 -2.86 -5.97 -12.07
C THR A 7 -1.77 -6.10 -10.99
N TYR A 8 -2.12 -6.39 -9.74
CA TYR A 8 -1.12 -6.62 -8.69
C TYR A 8 -0.54 -8.03 -8.77
N LEU A 9 -1.28 -9.02 -9.28
CA LEU A 9 -0.73 -10.35 -9.56
C LEU A 9 0.36 -10.30 -10.64
N GLU A 10 0.13 -9.55 -11.72
CA GLU A 10 1.15 -9.32 -12.75
C GLU A 10 2.40 -8.64 -12.18
N LYS A 11 2.21 -7.62 -11.32
CA LYS A 11 3.34 -6.98 -10.63
C LYS A 11 4.12 -7.98 -9.77
N VAL A 12 3.44 -8.82 -9.01
CA VAL A 12 4.09 -9.87 -8.20
C VAL A 12 4.90 -10.84 -9.05
N ALA A 13 4.38 -11.21 -10.23
CA ALA A 13 5.09 -12.07 -11.17
C ALA A 13 6.40 -11.43 -11.70
N THR A 14 6.49 -10.09 -11.72
CA THR A 14 7.71 -9.37 -12.11
C THR A 14 8.70 -9.15 -10.96
N LEU A 15 8.31 -9.39 -9.71
CA LEU A 15 9.19 -9.21 -8.54
C LEU A 15 10.19 -10.37 -8.42
N SER A 16 11.43 -10.03 -8.08
CA SER A 16 12.46 -11.01 -7.71
C SER A 16 12.12 -11.74 -6.40
N ALA A 17 12.73 -12.91 -6.19
CA ALA A 17 12.51 -13.70 -4.98
C ALA A 17 12.79 -12.90 -3.70
N ASP A 18 13.86 -12.10 -3.71
CA ASP A 18 14.25 -11.23 -2.60
C ASP A 18 13.21 -10.13 -2.32
N GLU A 19 12.64 -9.52 -3.37
CA GLU A 19 11.59 -8.51 -3.24
C GLU A 19 10.31 -9.12 -2.70
N GLN A 20 9.95 -10.32 -3.16
CA GLN A 20 8.80 -11.06 -2.62
C GLN A 20 9.02 -11.39 -1.15
N GLU A 21 10.22 -11.82 -0.73
CA GLU A 21 10.52 -12.11 0.66
C GLU A 21 10.48 -10.87 1.55
N ARG A 22 11.03 -9.75 1.07
CA ARG A 22 10.90 -8.44 1.74
C ARG A 22 9.43 -8.03 1.89
N LEU A 23 8.62 -8.24 0.85
CA LEU A 23 7.20 -7.93 0.87
C LEU A 23 6.44 -8.84 1.85
N MET A 24 6.80 -10.13 1.93
CA MET A 24 6.24 -11.06 2.91
C MET A 24 6.57 -10.64 4.35
N SER A 25 7.80 -10.19 4.61
CA SER A 25 8.21 -9.72 5.94
C SER A 25 7.41 -8.50 6.43
N ARG A 26 6.96 -7.67 5.48
CA ARG A 26 6.16 -6.46 5.75
C ARG A 26 4.66 -6.72 5.78
N MET A 27 4.20 -7.96 5.54
CA MET A 27 2.78 -8.28 5.49
C MET A 27 2.05 -7.88 6.78
N ALA A 28 0.99 -7.09 6.62
CA ALA A 28 0.27 -6.53 7.76
C ALA A 28 -0.98 -7.35 8.14
N GLY A 29 -1.38 -7.23 9.40
CA GLY A 29 -2.68 -7.69 9.89
C GLY A 29 -2.87 -9.22 9.87
N LYS A 30 -3.95 -9.68 9.25
CA LYS A 30 -4.34 -11.11 9.23
C LYS A 30 -3.79 -11.86 8.01
N LEU A 31 -3.08 -11.18 7.10
CA LEU A 31 -2.62 -11.75 5.85
C LEU A 31 -1.62 -12.90 6.03
N PRO A 32 -0.59 -12.79 6.90
CA PRO A 32 0.34 -13.90 7.16
C PRO A 32 -0.36 -15.15 7.70
N ARG A 33 -1.35 -14.96 8.58
CA ARG A 33 -2.14 -16.05 9.16
C ARG A 33 -3.08 -16.73 8.15
N ARG A 34 -3.47 -16.04 7.08
CA ARG A 34 -4.30 -16.60 6.01
C ARG A 34 -3.46 -17.37 5.00
N LEU A 35 -2.25 -16.88 4.70
CA LEU A 35 -1.25 -17.59 3.92
C LEU A 35 -0.86 -18.91 4.61
N GLN A 36 -0.55 -18.89 5.91
CA GLN A 36 -0.24 -20.09 6.69
C GLN A 36 -1.37 -21.12 6.80
N LYS A 37 -2.61 -20.74 6.49
CA LYS A 37 -3.79 -21.63 6.54
C LYS A 37 -4.15 -22.17 5.15
N ASP A 38 -3.26 -22.03 4.16
CA ASP A 38 -3.46 -22.39 2.74
C ASP A 38 -4.76 -21.81 2.15
N LYS A 39 -5.24 -20.68 2.71
CA LYS A 39 -6.45 -20.01 2.20
C LYS A 39 -6.15 -19.05 1.06
N LEU A 40 -4.87 -18.79 0.80
CA LEU A 40 -4.33 -17.87 -0.19
C LEU A 40 -3.03 -18.49 -0.71
N THR A 41 -2.79 -18.37 -2.01
CA THR A 41 -1.46 -18.66 -2.54
C THR A 41 -0.48 -17.54 -2.17
N LYS A 42 0.82 -17.81 -2.28
CA LYS A 42 1.87 -16.80 -2.05
C LYS A 42 1.65 -15.57 -2.92
N GLU A 43 1.33 -15.77 -4.20
CA GLU A 43 1.12 -14.68 -5.16
C GLU A 43 -0.10 -13.84 -4.83
N GLU A 44 -1.20 -14.48 -4.43
CA GLU A 44 -2.41 -13.77 -4.00
C GLU A 44 -2.15 -12.96 -2.72
N ALA A 45 -1.42 -13.52 -1.76
CA ALA A 45 -1.05 -12.82 -0.54
C ALA A 45 -0.16 -11.58 -0.85
N LEU A 46 0.82 -11.72 -1.74
CA LEU A 46 1.68 -10.61 -2.16
C LEU A 46 0.90 -9.54 -2.91
N ALA A 47 -0.02 -9.93 -3.80
CA ALA A 47 -0.85 -9.00 -4.55
C ALA A 47 -1.76 -8.18 -3.62
N ILE A 48 -2.37 -8.84 -2.63
CA ILE A 48 -3.17 -8.15 -1.59
C ILE A 48 -2.30 -7.21 -0.76
N GLN A 49 -1.08 -7.59 -0.42
CA GLN A 49 -0.17 -6.73 0.33
C GLN A 49 0.21 -5.48 -0.47
N LEU A 50 0.50 -5.62 -1.77
CA LEU A 50 0.77 -4.47 -2.65
C LEU A 50 -0.41 -3.51 -2.74
N GLU A 51 -1.63 -4.04 -2.90
CA GLU A 51 -2.86 -3.25 -2.92
C GLU A 51 -3.02 -2.42 -1.64
N ILE A 52 -2.80 -3.04 -0.48
CA ILE A 52 -2.88 -2.36 0.83
C ILE A 52 -1.83 -1.25 0.94
N GLU A 53 -0.59 -1.52 0.53
CA GLU A 53 0.49 -0.52 0.59
C GLU A 53 0.24 0.65 -0.37
N ASP A 54 -0.32 0.39 -1.55
CA ASP A 54 -0.66 1.42 -2.53
C ASP A 54 -1.81 2.31 -2.03
N ASP A 55 -2.86 1.73 -1.45
CA ASP A 55 -3.96 2.48 -0.81
C ASP A 55 -3.43 3.37 0.33
N GLN A 56 -2.57 2.82 1.19
CA GLN A 56 -1.95 3.58 2.28
C GLN A 56 -1.07 4.73 1.76
N LEU A 57 -0.33 4.50 0.68
CA LEU A 57 0.49 5.51 0.04
C LEU A 57 -0.36 6.62 -0.58
N GLN A 58 -1.48 6.26 -1.23
CA GLN A 58 -2.41 7.23 -1.79
C GLN A 58 -3.05 8.07 -0.68
N GLU A 59 -3.56 7.44 0.38
CA GLU A 59 -4.10 8.16 1.54
C GLU A 59 -3.07 9.11 2.15
N TRP A 60 -1.81 8.68 2.26
CA TRP A 60 -0.73 9.52 2.78
C TRP A 60 -0.47 10.72 1.87
N ARG A 61 -0.42 10.52 0.55
CA ARG A 61 -0.26 11.60 -0.44
C ARG A 61 -1.40 12.62 -0.35
N GLU A 62 -2.64 12.16 -0.22
CA GLU A 62 -3.80 13.03 -0.04
C GLU A 62 -3.72 13.85 1.25
N LYS A 63 -3.34 13.21 2.37
CA LYS A 63 -3.12 13.87 3.66
C LYS A 63 -2.00 14.91 3.56
N MET A 64 -0.87 14.58 2.92
CA MET A 64 0.25 15.52 2.72
C MET A 64 -0.14 16.70 1.83
N HIS A 65 -0.88 16.43 0.74
CA HIS A 65 -1.38 17.49 -0.14
C HIS A 65 -2.30 18.45 0.63
N SER A 66 -3.23 17.91 1.43
CA SER A 66 -4.11 18.69 2.30
C SER A 66 -3.35 19.55 3.31
N ILE A 67 -2.30 19.02 3.95
CA ILE A 67 -1.45 19.78 4.88
C ILE A 67 -0.70 20.90 4.14
N SER A 68 -0.07 20.60 3.00
CA SER A 68 0.68 21.59 2.21
C SER A 68 -0.20 22.73 1.66
N ALA A 69 -1.47 22.43 1.35
CA ALA A 69 -2.43 23.43 0.92
C ALA A 69 -2.83 24.36 2.07
N LYS A 70 -3.03 23.80 3.27
CA LYS A 70 -3.34 24.56 4.49
C LYS A 70 -2.17 25.48 4.89
N THR A 71 -0.93 24.99 4.89
CA THR A 71 0.25 25.81 5.25
C THR A 71 0.45 26.98 4.28
N LYS A 72 0.30 26.75 2.96
CA LYS A 72 0.33 27.83 1.96
C LYS A 72 -0.78 28.87 2.14
N SER A 73 -1.96 28.44 2.58
CA SER A 73 -3.07 29.37 2.84
C SER A 73 -2.82 30.23 4.08
N GLU A 74 -2.25 29.64 5.14
CA GLU A 74 -1.90 30.35 6.37
C GLU A 74 -0.77 31.36 6.15
N GLU A 75 0.26 31.01 5.38
CA GLU A 75 1.33 31.94 4.99
C GLU A 75 0.81 33.13 4.17
N LYS A 76 -0.13 32.91 3.25
CA LYS A 76 -0.76 34.00 2.47
C LYS A 76 -1.64 34.91 3.31
N THR A 77 -2.27 34.39 4.38
CA THR A 77 -3.07 35.21 5.30
C THR A 77 -2.20 36.00 6.28
N LYS A 78 -1.05 35.46 6.71
CA LYS A 78 -0.12 36.18 7.61
C LYS A 78 0.74 37.22 6.90
N SER A 79 1.02 37.06 5.60
CA SER A 79 1.76 38.04 4.80
C SER A 79 0.91 39.21 4.29
N LYS A 80 -0.42 39.19 4.55
CA LYS A 80 -1.37 40.24 4.13
C LYS A 80 -1.96 41.03 5.31
N LYS A 81 -1.46 40.81 6.53
CA LYS A 81 -1.81 41.54 7.75
C LYS A 81 -0.59 42.26 8.28
#